data_AF-A0A520N4B9-F1
#
_entry.id   AF-A0A520N4B9-F1
#
_cell.length_a   1.000
_cell.length_b   1.000
_cell.length_c   1.000
_cell.angle_alpha   90.00
_cell.angle_beta   90.00
_cell.angle_gamma   90.00
#
_symmetry.space_group_name_H-M   'P 1'
#
loop_
_entity.id
_entity.type
_entity.pdbx_description
1 polymer ?
#
loop_
_entity_poly.entity_id
_entity_poly.type
_entity_poly.pdbx_seq_one_letter_code
_entity_poly.pdbx_strand_id
1 'polypeptide(L)'
;MISIANYKLLTNLLFMCLFISKFINVIQERIDIFMYIFWALPIFIFYMFINKLVIKAYQWFCFLLIIYFLLSSLRVFGTSAYWLDILELFFISSLFISIMYGPRIINNMN
;
A
#
# COMPACT_ATOMS: atom_id res chain seq x y z
N MET A 1 7.03 5.43 -22.06
CA MET A 1 6.54 4.23 -21.34
C MET A 1 7.52 3.95 -20.21
N ILE A 2 7.04 3.78 -18.97
CA ILE A 2 7.91 3.40 -17.83
C ILE A 2 8.37 1.95 -18.05
N SER A 3 9.66 1.67 -17.90
CA SER A 3 10.17 0.30 -17.99
C SER A 3 9.62 -0.55 -16.84
N ILE A 4 9.46 -1.84 -17.06
CA ILE A 4 8.94 -2.80 -16.07
C ILE A 4 9.79 -2.79 -14.80
N ALA A 5 11.10 -2.69 -14.97
CA ALA A 5 12.06 -2.59 -13.86
C ALA A 5 11.78 -1.34 -13.01
N ASN A 6 11.61 -0.18 -13.66
CA ASN A 6 11.31 1.08 -12.96
C ASN A 6 9.93 1.05 -12.31
N TYR A 7 8.94 0.41 -12.94
CA TYR A 7 7.61 0.21 -12.35
C TYR A 7 7.69 -0.66 -11.09
N LYS A 8 8.33 -1.83 -11.15
CA LYS A 8 8.53 -2.70 -9.99
C LYS A 8 9.29 -2.00 -8.87
N LEU A 9 10.34 -1.25 -9.21
CA LEU A 9 11.10 -0.46 -8.25
C LEU A 9 10.19 0.56 -7.55
N LEU A 10 9.41 1.33 -8.30
CA LEU A 10 8.48 2.31 -7.75
C LEU A 10 7.44 1.64 -6.83
N THR A 11 6.81 0.56 -7.28
CA THR A 11 5.80 -0.16 -6.48
C THR A 11 6.43 -0.71 -5.20
N ASN A 12 7.63 -1.29 -5.27
CA ASN A 12 8.35 -1.79 -4.09
C ASN A 12 8.73 -0.68 -3.12
N LEU A 13 9.17 0.48 -3.61
CA LEU A 13 9.42 1.65 -2.77
C LEU A 13 8.15 2.09 -2.04
N LEU A 14 7.01 2.14 -2.72
CA LEU A 14 5.72 2.49 -2.09
C LEU A 14 5.32 1.50 -0.99
N PHE A 15 5.51 0.19 -1.21
CA PHE A 15 5.31 -0.82 -0.16
C PHE A 15 6.22 -0.59 1.05
N MET A 16 7.52 -0.39 0.82
CA MET A 16 8.48 -0.14 1.90
C MET A 16 8.12 1.11 2.70
N CYS A 17 7.78 2.20 2.01
CA CYS A 17 7.32 3.44 2.62
C CYS A 17 6.09 3.23 3.52
N LEU A 18 5.13 2.43 3.07
CA LEU A 18 3.91 2.11 3.84
C LEU A 18 4.20 1.22 5.05
N PHE A 19 5.09 0.23 4.92
CA PHE A 19 5.51 -0.59 6.06
C PHE A 19 6.27 0.22 7.11
N ILE A 20 7.17 1.11 6.67
CA ILE A 20 7.94 1.99 7.55
C ILE A 20 7.03 2.98 8.26
N SER A 21 6.09 3.62 7.55
CA SER A 21 5.16 4.59 8.19
C SER A 21 4.30 3.92 9.27
N LYS A 22 3.78 2.72 8.99
CA LYS A 22 3.05 1.93 10.00
C LYS A 22 3.95 1.48 11.16
N PHE A 23 5.20 1.13 10.90
CA PHE A 23 6.15 0.75 11.95
C PHE A 23 6.51 1.92 12.87
N ILE A 24 6.67 3.13 12.32
CA ILE A 24 6.87 4.35 13.11
C ILE A 24 5.67 4.59 14.05
N ASN A 25 4.43 4.35 13.58
CA ASN A 25 3.25 4.43 14.44
C ASN A 25 3.26 3.42 15.61
N VAL A 26 3.91 2.26 15.46
CA VAL A 26 4.11 1.30 16.56
C VAL A 26 5.14 1.82 17.56
N ILE A 27 6.26 2.38 17.09
CA ILE A 27 7.29 2.98 17.97
C ILE A 27 6.71 4.14 18.80
N GLN A 28 5.79 4.91 18.22
CA GLN A 28 5.08 5.99 18.91
C GLN A 28 3.93 5.51 19.80
N GLU A 29 3.79 4.20 20.00
CA GLU A 29 2.73 3.57 20.83
C GLU A 29 1.30 3.90 20.38
N ARG A 30 1.12 4.37 19.13
CA ARG A 30 -0.19 4.71 18.55
C ARG A 30 -0.92 3.46 18.02
N ILE A 31 -0.18 2.41 17.70
CA ILE A 31 -0.69 1.13 17.18
C ILE A 31 -0.03 0.01 17.97
N ASP A 32 -0.85 -0.93 18.49
CA ASP A 32 -0.36 -2.16 19.11
C ASP A 32 0.39 -3.02 18.07
N ILE A 33 1.51 -3.61 18.49
CA ILE A 33 2.30 -4.52 17.65
C ILE A 33 1.46 -5.66 17.07
N PHE A 34 0.47 -6.19 17.83
CA PHE A 34 -0.42 -7.24 17.32
C PHE A 34 -1.31 -6.73 16.18
N MET A 35 -1.85 -5.51 16.31
CA MET A 35 -2.64 -4.89 15.25
C MET A 35 -1.78 -4.58 14.02
N TYR A 36 -0.55 -4.14 14.22
CA TYR A 36 0.39 -3.92 13.13
C TYR A 36 0.63 -5.21 12.34
N ILE A 37 0.93 -6.33 13.02
CA ILE A 37 1.18 -7.62 12.37
C ILE A 37 -0.07 -8.09 11.61
N PHE A 38 -1.24 -8.02 12.24
CA PHE A 38 -2.51 -8.43 11.63
C PHE A 38 -2.78 -7.67 10.32
N TRP A 39 -2.59 -6.35 10.32
CA TRP A 39 -2.81 -5.52 9.14
C TRP A 39 -1.63 -5.53 8.16
N ALA A 40 -0.41 -5.89 8.56
CA ALA A 40 0.74 -6.00 7.67
C ALA A 40 0.71 -7.31 6.85
N LEU A 41 0.20 -8.39 7.43
CA LEU A 41 0.17 -9.73 6.84
C LEU A 41 -0.51 -9.77 5.46
N PRO A 42 -1.75 -9.29 5.25
CA PRO A 42 -2.36 -9.30 3.92
C PRO A 42 -1.59 -8.44 2.92
N ILE A 43 -1.07 -7.28 3.32
CA ILE A 43 -0.23 -6.43 2.45
C ILE A 43 1.01 -7.20 1.99
N PHE A 44 1.66 -7.93 2.91
CA PHE A 44 2.85 -8.72 2.63
C PHE A 44 2.57 -9.91 1.69
N ILE A 45 1.44 -10.60 1.85
CA ILE A 45 1.02 -11.66 0.92
C ILE A 45 0.86 -11.10 -0.49
N PHE A 46 0.12 -9.98 -0.65
CA PHE A 46 -0.08 -9.37 -1.95
C PHE A 46 1.22 -8.84 -2.58
N TYR A 47 2.13 -8.30 -1.76
CA TYR A 47 3.46 -7.87 -2.21
C TYR A 47 4.22 -8.98 -2.95
N MET A 48 4.16 -10.23 -2.47
CA MET A 48 4.79 -11.36 -3.15
C MET A 48 4.18 -11.64 -4.53
N PHE A 49 2.85 -11.62 -4.65
CA PHE A 49 2.15 -11.91 -5.90
C PHE A 49 2.29 -10.77 -6.93
N ILE A 50 2.31 -9.53 -6.46
CA ILE A 50 2.52 -8.34 -7.29
C ILE A 50 3.92 -8.36 -7.91
N ASN A 51 4.95 -8.73 -7.14
CA ASN A 51 6.30 -8.87 -7.69
C ASN A 51 6.43 -9.96 -8.77
N LYS A 52 5.56 -10.97 -8.72
CA LYS A 52 5.39 -12.01 -9.75
C LYS A 52 4.52 -11.57 -10.94
N LEU A 53 4.08 -10.31 -10.99
CA LEU A 53 3.24 -9.74 -12.06
C LEU A 53 1.90 -10.47 -12.28
N VAL A 54 1.33 -11.07 -11.24
CA VAL A 54 0.05 -11.80 -11.35
C VAL A 54 -1.11 -10.81 -11.45
N ILE A 55 -1.68 -10.62 -12.65
CA ILE A 55 -2.73 -9.61 -12.93
C ILE A 55 -3.91 -9.66 -11.93
N LYS A 56 -4.40 -10.87 -11.60
CA LYS A 56 -5.50 -11.03 -10.63
C LYS A 56 -5.14 -10.48 -9.25
N ALA A 57 -3.88 -10.60 -8.83
CA ALA A 57 -3.43 -10.08 -7.54
C ALA A 57 -3.46 -8.55 -7.49
N TYR A 58 -3.16 -7.85 -8.60
CA TYR A 58 -3.30 -6.39 -8.67
C TYR A 58 -4.74 -5.95 -8.44
N GLN A 59 -5.70 -6.61 -9.10
CA GLN A 59 -7.12 -6.29 -8.95
C GLN A 59 -7.62 -6.54 -7.53
N TRP A 60 -7.32 -7.70 -6.96
CA TRP A 60 -7.68 -8.04 -5.58
C TRP A 60 -7.03 -7.09 -4.56
N PHE A 61 -5.78 -6.70 -4.80
CA PHE A 61 -5.09 -5.77 -3.93
C PHE A 61 -5.68 -4.35 -3.97
N CYS A 62 -6.22 -3.90 -5.10
CA CYS A 62 -6.97 -2.64 -5.15
C CYS A 62 -8.16 -2.65 -4.18
N PHE A 63 -8.93 -3.75 -4.10
CA PHE A 63 -10.03 -3.87 -3.13
C PHE A 63 -9.53 -3.82 -1.69
N LEU A 64 -8.43 -4.52 -1.41
CA LEU A 64 -7.80 -4.48 -0.10
C LEU A 64 -7.40 -3.03 0.25
N LEU A 65 -6.71 -2.33 -0.64
CA LEU A 65 -6.27 -0.95 -0.43
C LEU A 65 -7.41 0.05 -0.16
N ILE A 66 -8.61 -0.17 -0.72
CA ILE A 66 -9.78 0.66 -0.41
C ILE A 66 -10.14 0.57 1.08
N ILE A 67 -10.02 -0.62 1.69
CA ILE A 67 -10.26 -0.80 3.14
C ILE A 67 -9.22 -0.01 3.95
N TYR A 68 -7.94 -0.09 3.57
CA TYR A 68 -6.88 0.71 4.23
C TYR A 68 -7.09 2.20 4.05
N PHE A 69 -7.52 2.62 2.86
CA PHE A 69 -7.84 4.01 2.57
C PHE A 69 -8.96 4.52 3.48
N LEU A 70 -10.03 3.74 3.65
CA LEU A 70 -11.15 4.08 4.53
C LEU A 70 -10.72 4.20 6.00
N LEU A 71 -9.93 3.24 6.50
CA LEU A 71 -9.43 3.28 7.87
C LEU A 71 -8.48 4.46 8.11
N SER A 72 -7.65 4.80 7.12
CA SER A 72 -6.75 5.95 7.22
C SER A 72 -7.51 7.27 7.12
N SER A 73 -8.49 7.38 6.22
CA SER A 73 -9.28 8.60 6.05
C SER A 73 -10.14 8.91 7.29
N LEU A 74 -10.69 7.89 7.95
CA LEU A 74 -11.38 8.04 9.23
C LEU A 74 -10.48 8.63 10.32
N ARG A 75 -9.21 8.23 10.38
CA ARG A 75 -8.25 8.81 11.34
C ARG A 75 -7.90 10.24 11.01
N VAL A 76 -7.63 10.54 9.73
CA VAL A 76 -7.26 11.90 9.28
C VAL A 76 -8.41 12.89 9.43
N PHE A 77 -9.63 12.53 9.04
CA PHE A 77 -10.76 13.47 9.00
C PHE A 77 -11.72 13.34 10.19
N GLY A 78 -11.81 12.15 10.79
CA GLY A 78 -12.78 11.85 11.86
C GLY A 78 -12.21 11.92 13.28
N THR A 79 -10.89 12.03 13.45
CA THR A 79 -10.23 12.13 14.77
C THR A 79 -9.21 13.28 14.78
N SER A 80 -8.45 13.43 15.87
CA SER A 80 -7.34 14.38 15.93
C SER A 80 -6.27 14.02 14.89
N ALA A 81 -6.27 14.74 13.77
CA ALA A 81 -5.38 14.48 12.66
C ALA A 81 -3.91 14.55 13.09
N TYR A 82 -3.16 13.47 12.85
CA TYR A 82 -1.73 13.43 13.04
C TYR A 82 -1.02 13.36 11.69
N TRP A 83 0.14 13.99 11.58
CA TRP A 83 0.86 14.11 10.30
C TRP A 83 1.23 12.76 9.68
N LEU A 84 1.53 11.73 10.49
CA LEU A 84 1.77 10.37 9.98
C LEU A 84 0.52 9.75 9.34
N ASP A 85 -0.67 10.09 9.81
CA ASP A 85 -1.91 9.55 9.25
C ASP A 85 -2.17 10.15 7.85
N ILE A 86 -1.85 11.43 7.66
CA ILE A 86 -1.87 12.10 6.35
C ILE A 86 -0.86 11.46 5.40
N LEU A 87 0.34 11.18 5.91
CA LEU A 87 1.43 10.56 5.15
C LEU A 87 1.06 9.12 4.77
N GLU A 88 0.45 8.35 5.67
CA GLU A 88 -0.06 7.00 5.40
C GLU A 88 -1.16 7.04 4.33
N LEU A 89 -2.10 7.98 4.41
CA LEU A 89 -3.13 8.17 3.39
C LEU A 89 -2.51 8.48 2.01
N PHE A 90 -1.47 9.31 1.96
CA PHE A 90 -0.75 9.63 0.73
C PHE A 90 -0.03 8.41 0.12
N PHE A 91 0.59 7.57 0.95
CA PHE A 91 1.20 6.33 0.44
C PHE A 91 0.16 5.32 -0.03
N ILE A 92 -0.96 5.16 0.67
CA ILE A 92 -2.04 4.27 0.24
C ILE A 92 -2.60 4.72 -1.12
N SER A 93 -2.87 6.02 -1.30
CA SER A 93 -3.39 6.54 -2.57
C SER A 93 -2.38 6.40 -3.71
N SER A 94 -1.10 6.69 -3.47
CA SER A 94 -0.04 6.52 -4.46
C SER A 94 0.14 5.06 -4.86
N LEU A 95 0.12 4.15 -3.88
CA LEU A 95 0.19 2.70 -4.12
C LEU A 95 -1.04 2.21 -4.89
N PHE A 96 -2.23 2.66 -4.54
CA PHE A 96 -3.46 2.32 -5.26
C PHE A 96 -3.37 2.70 -6.73
N ILE A 97 -2.95 3.93 -7.05
CA ILE A 97 -2.79 4.39 -8.42
C ILE A 97 -1.75 3.53 -9.17
N SER A 98 -0.59 3.25 -8.54
CA SER A 98 0.46 2.40 -9.11
C SER A 98 -0.07 0.99 -9.45
N ILE A 99 -0.82 0.38 -8.54
CA ILE A 99 -1.37 -0.98 -8.70
C ILE A 99 -2.50 -1.00 -9.73
N MET A 100 -3.35 0.03 -9.77
CA MET A 100 -4.43 0.16 -10.74
C MET A 100 -3.91 0.17 -12.18
N TYR A 101 -2.77 0.84 -12.43
CA TYR A 101 -2.12 0.82 -13.75
C TYR A 101 -1.36 -0.47 -14.05
N GLY A 102 -1.09 -1.32 -13.05
CA GLY A 102 -0.32 -2.55 -13.19
C GLY A 102 -0.79 -3.47 -14.31
N PRO A 103 -2.08 -3.87 -14.36
CA PRO A 103 -2.60 -4.72 -15.44
C PRO A 103 -2.39 -4.16 -16.85
N ARG A 104 -2.55 -2.84 -17.03
CA ARG A 104 -2.34 -2.18 -18.32
C ARG A 104 -0.86 -2.18 -18.70
N ILE A 105 0.01 -1.90 -17.73
CA ILE A 105 1.46 -1.92 -17.93
C ILE A 105 1.93 -3.33 -18.30
N ILE A 106 1.37 -4.38 -17.67
CA ILE A 106 1.64 -5.79 -17.96
C ILE A 106 1.14 -6.22 -19.34
N ASN A 107 -0.10 -5.87 -19.70
CA ASN A 107 -0.65 -6.25 -21.00
C ASN A 107 0.05 -5.58 -22.18
N ASN A 108 0.55 -4.35 -22.02
CA ASN A 108 1.33 -3.68 -23.06
C ASN A 108 2.72 -4.31 -23.29
N MET A 109 3.12 -5.30 -22.48
CA MET A 109 4.36 -6.06 -22.66
C MET A 109 4.16 -7.34 -23.48
N ASN A 110 2.96 -7.93 -23.43
CA ASN A 110 2.60 -9.16 -24.13
C ASN A 110 2.10 -8.85 -25.54
#